data_AF-A0A2Z3JJ14-F1
#
_entry.id   AF-A0A2Z3JJ14-F1
#
_cell.length_a   1.000
_cell.length_b   1.000
_cell.length_c   1.000
_cell.angle_alpha   90.00
_cell.angle_beta   90.00
_cell.angle_gamma   90.00
#
_symmetry.space_group_name_H-M   'P 1'
#
loop_
_entity.id
_entity.type
_entity.pdbx_description
1 polymer ?
#
loop_
_entity_poly.entity_id
_entity_poly.type
_entity_poly.pdbx_seq_one_letter_code
_entity_poly.pdbx_strand_id
1 'polypeptide(L)'
;MSDFDALQRAVEASAAQRQAEVQACEAFLTALYHVLRRASGPGLPLNNVTMEFAADTSQSLRPALLGGWHAAWFRLGLCEVRVQVRREGNELVGEYGPQGQFRLQVVDEAHLLALGREVLRGLAALYGTDERAGRWKN
;
A
#
# COMPACT_ATOMS: atom_id res chain seq x y z
N MET A 1 -2.42 -39.09 18.33
CA MET A 1 -1.88 -37.73 18.11
C MET A 1 -3.00 -36.76 18.38
N SER A 2 -2.78 -35.76 19.24
CA SER A 2 -3.85 -34.85 19.65
C SER A 2 -4.09 -33.77 18.57
N ASP A 3 -5.30 -33.22 18.51
CA ASP A 3 -5.63 -32.10 17.64
C ASP A 3 -4.76 -30.86 17.93
N PHE A 4 -4.30 -30.74 19.19
CA PHE A 4 -3.37 -29.71 19.62
C PHE A 4 -1.99 -29.85 18.94
N ASP A 5 -1.44 -31.06 18.85
CA ASP A 5 -0.15 -31.31 18.17
C ASP A 5 -0.24 -31.08 16.66
N ALA A 6 -1.43 -31.29 16.08
CA ALA A 6 -1.70 -31.00 14.67
C ALA A 6 -1.78 -29.50 14.42
N LEU A 7 -2.46 -28.75 15.31
CA LEU A 7 -2.53 -27.30 15.24
C LEU A 7 -1.15 -26.67 15.42
N GLN A 8 -0.37 -27.11 16.41
CA GLN A 8 0.96 -26.56 16.67
C GLN A 8 1.88 -26.71 15.44
N ARG A 9 1.92 -27.89 14.81
CA ARG A 9 2.69 -28.11 13.58
C ARG A 9 2.21 -27.25 12.41
N ALA A 10 0.89 -27.05 12.28
CA ALA A 10 0.34 -26.16 11.24
C ALA A 10 0.72 -24.69 11.47
N VAL A 11 0.72 -24.22 12.73
CA VAL A 11 1.13 -22.86 13.10
C VAL A 11 2.62 -22.65 12.82
N GLU A 12 3.47 -23.62 13.15
CA GLU A 12 4.92 -23.57 12.92
C GLU A 12 5.25 -23.60 11.42
N ALA A 13 4.63 -24.50 10.65
CA ALA A 13 4.83 -24.61 9.21
C ALA A 13 4.46 -23.32 8.46
N SER A 14 3.42 -22.63 8.93
CA SER A 14 2.95 -21.38 8.31
C SER A 14 3.74 -20.14 8.74
N ALA A 15 4.66 -20.24 9.71
CA ALA A 15 5.41 -19.09 10.23
C ALA A 15 6.35 -18.46 9.18
N ALA A 16 7.11 -19.29 8.46
CA ALA A 16 8.03 -18.80 7.43
C ALA A 16 7.29 -18.12 6.27
N GLN A 17 6.14 -18.66 5.87
CA GLN A 17 5.35 -18.12 4.78
C GLN A 17 4.74 -16.76 5.15
N ARG A 18 4.26 -16.61 6.39
CA ARG A 18 3.81 -15.31 6.91
C ARG A 18 4.92 -14.28 6.90
N GLN A 19 6.11 -14.66 7.37
CA GLN A 19 7.25 -13.74 7.41
C GLN A 19 7.65 -13.28 6.01
N ALA A 20 7.67 -14.20 5.03
CA ALA A 20 7.97 -13.87 3.64
C ALA A 20 6.91 -12.94 3.02
N GLU A 21 5.63 -13.13 3.35
CA GLU A 21 4.55 -12.26 2.88
C GLU A 21 4.64 -10.85 3.46
N VAL A 22 4.88 -10.74 4.78
CA VAL A 22 5.11 -9.47 5.48
C VAL A 22 6.27 -8.72 4.82
N GLN A 23 7.40 -9.39 4.64
CA GLN A 23 8.58 -8.80 4.00
C GLN A 23 8.31 -8.34 2.57
N ALA A 24 7.57 -9.12 1.77
CA ALA A 24 7.23 -8.74 0.41
C ALA A 24 6.33 -7.49 0.36
N CYS A 25 5.30 -7.44 1.22
CA CYS A 25 4.37 -6.31 1.29
C CYS A 25 5.06 -5.04 1.82
N GLU A 26 5.90 -5.16 2.86
CA GLU A 26 6.66 -4.02 3.41
C GLU A 26 7.71 -3.51 2.41
N ALA A 27 8.40 -4.41 1.70
CA ALA A 27 9.34 -4.05 0.64
C ALA A 27 8.63 -3.31 -0.50
N PHE A 28 7.44 -3.76 -0.88
CA PHE A 28 6.63 -3.06 -1.88
C PHE A 28 6.24 -1.65 -1.43
N LEU A 29 5.73 -1.48 -0.20
CA LEU A 29 5.34 -0.17 0.33
C LEU A 29 6.55 0.77 0.41
N THR A 30 7.71 0.25 0.81
CA THR A 30 8.97 0.98 0.83
C THR A 30 9.44 1.39 -0.57
N ALA A 31 9.30 0.50 -1.55
CA ALA A 31 9.65 0.80 -2.94
C ALA A 31 8.72 1.88 -3.53
N LEU A 32 7.42 1.78 -3.26
CA LEU A 32 6.43 2.79 -3.64
C LEU A 32 6.77 4.16 -3.01
N TYR A 33 7.18 4.19 -1.74
CA TYR A 33 7.66 5.39 -1.07
C TYR A 33 8.81 6.06 -1.84
N HIS A 34 9.83 5.29 -2.20
CA HIS A 34 10.98 5.83 -2.94
C HIS A 34 10.59 6.35 -4.32
N VAL A 35 9.69 5.65 -5.01
CA VAL A 35 9.17 6.10 -6.30
C VAL A 35 8.38 7.40 -6.17
N LEU A 36 7.46 7.50 -5.21
CA LEU A 36 6.68 8.72 -4.99
C LEU A 36 7.58 9.91 -4.63
N ARG A 37 8.62 9.67 -3.82
CA ARG A 37 9.63 10.68 -3.49
C ARG A 37 10.43 11.12 -4.71
N ARG A 38 10.78 10.21 -5.63
CA ARG A 38 11.50 10.53 -6.88
C ARG A 38 10.60 11.23 -7.91
N ALA A 39 9.35 10.81 -8.03
CA ALA A 39 8.38 11.38 -8.95
C ALA A 39 7.98 12.82 -8.57
N SER A 40 8.02 13.15 -7.28
CA SER A 40 7.69 14.46 -6.71
C SER A 40 8.86 15.46 -6.76
N GLY A 41 9.67 15.45 -7.82
CA GLY A 41 10.97 16.13 -7.95
C GLY A 41 11.11 17.58 -7.41
N PRO A 42 12.36 18.09 -7.30
CA PRO A 42 12.66 19.34 -6.59
C PRO A 42 11.84 20.52 -7.13
N GLY A 43 11.07 21.15 -6.23
CA GLY A 43 10.22 22.31 -6.54
C GLY A 43 8.72 22.00 -6.71
N LEU A 44 8.30 20.73 -6.61
CA LEU A 44 6.89 20.37 -6.57
C LEU A 44 6.33 20.43 -5.12
N PRO A 45 5.04 20.75 -4.91
CA PRO A 45 4.46 20.95 -3.57
C PRO A 45 4.47 19.72 -2.66
N LEU A 46 4.91 18.56 -3.16
CA LEU A 46 4.92 17.27 -2.47
C LEU A 46 6.35 16.86 -2.00
N ASN A 47 7.26 17.82 -1.78
CA ASN A 47 8.67 17.55 -1.45
C ASN A 47 8.89 16.75 -0.14
N ASN A 48 7.91 16.71 0.75
CA ASN A 48 8.02 16.02 2.04
C ASN A 48 7.19 14.73 2.05
N VAL A 49 7.61 13.75 1.23
CA VAL A 49 7.02 12.41 1.30
C VAL A 49 7.50 11.72 2.57
N THR A 50 6.58 11.33 3.44
CA THR A 50 6.86 10.42 4.57
C THR A 50 5.93 9.20 4.52
N MET A 51 6.38 8.11 5.12
CA MET A 51 5.66 6.84 5.17
C MET A 51 5.63 6.34 6.61
N GLU A 52 4.46 5.87 7.05
CA GLU A 52 4.27 5.22 8.33
C GLU A 52 3.46 3.94 8.13
N PHE A 53 3.98 2.79 8.57
CA PHE A 53 3.23 1.54 8.51
C PHE A 53 2.00 1.62 9.42
N ALA A 54 0.88 1.13 8.90
CA ALA A 54 -0.40 1.13 9.59
C ALA A 54 -0.85 -0.31 9.86
N ALA A 55 -1.42 -0.53 11.04
CA ALA A 55 -2.03 -1.80 11.36
C ALA A 55 -3.30 -2.03 10.50
N ASP A 56 -3.57 -3.29 10.20
CA ASP A 56 -4.86 -3.69 9.67
C ASP A 56 -5.91 -3.63 10.79
N THR A 57 -6.85 -2.69 10.68
CA THR A 57 -7.92 -2.51 11.67
C THR A 57 -8.98 -3.61 11.61
N SER A 58 -8.99 -4.43 10.55
CA SER A 58 -9.89 -5.57 10.41
C SER A 58 -9.29 -6.88 10.94
N GLN A 59 -7.99 -6.88 11.28
CA GLN A 59 -7.30 -8.05 11.79
C GLN A 59 -7.67 -8.35 13.25
N SER A 60 -8.37 -9.46 13.46
CA SER A 60 -8.80 -9.92 14.79
C SER A 60 -7.90 -11.00 15.39
N LEU A 61 -6.99 -11.58 14.60
CA LEU A 61 -6.12 -12.69 15.01
C LEU A 61 -4.65 -12.27 14.99
N ARG A 62 -3.89 -12.74 15.99
CA ARG A 62 -2.44 -12.59 16.06
C ARG A 62 -1.79 -13.97 16.26
N PRO A 63 -0.84 -14.39 15.43
CA PRO A 63 -0.28 -13.67 14.27
C PRO A 63 -1.28 -13.54 13.10
N ALA A 64 -1.01 -12.59 12.19
CA ALA A 64 -1.78 -12.37 10.98
C ALA A 64 -1.98 -13.66 10.18
N LEU A 65 -3.16 -13.86 9.59
CA LEU A 65 -3.36 -14.92 8.61
C LEU A 65 -2.62 -14.57 7.30
N LEU A 66 -2.30 -15.59 6.50
CA LEU A 66 -1.80 -15.40 5.14
C LEU A 66 -2.85 -14.69 4.27
N GLY A 67 -2.41 -13.85 3.34
CA GLY A 67 -3.27 -13.01 2.52
C GLY A 67 -3.86 -11.80 3.26
N GLY A 68 -3.29 -11.43 4.42
CA GLY A 68 -3.71 -10.29 5.21
C GLY A 68 -3.39 -8.96 4.52
N TRP A 69 -4.12 -7.90 4.90
CA TRP A 69 -3.82 -6.57 4.41
C TRP A 69 -2.64 -5.96 5.16
N HIS A 70 -1.70 -5.39 4.41
CA HIS A 70 -0.61 -4.59 4.91
C HIS A 70 -0.82 -3.15 4.47
N ALA A 71 -0.72 -2.20 5.39
CA ALA A 71 -1.04 -0.82 5.10
C ALA A 71 0.11 0.12 5.47
N ALA A 72 0.18 1.24 4.76
CA ALA A 72 0.96 2.39 5.19
C ALA A 72 0.25 3.69 4.82
N TRP A 73 0.42 4.71 5.67
CA TRP A 73 0.07 6.08 5.37
C TRP A 73 1.23 6.75 4.64
N PHE A 74 0.93 7.34 3.49
CA PHE A 74 1.85 8.15 2.72
C PHE A 74 1.41 9.60 2.84
N ARG A 75 2.26 10.42 3.45
CA ARG A 75 2.02 11.85 3.59
C ARG A 75 2.73 12.55 2.45
N LEU A 76 1.97 13.22 1.59
CA LEU A 76 2.43 13.90 0.37
C LEU A 76 2.16 15.40 0.58
N GLY A 77 3.00 16.06 1.38
CA GLY A 77 2.77 17.46 1.77
C GLY A 77 1.54 17.63 2.66
N LEU A 78 0.47 18.24 2.12
CA LEU A 78 -0.81 18.48 2.83
C LEU A 78 -1.85 17.36 2.65
N CYS A 79 -1.53 16.36 1.81
CA CYS A 79 -2.40 15.21 1.57
C CYS A 79 -1.85 13.97 2.28
N GLU A 80 -2.74 13.15 2.82
CA GLU A 80 -2.41 11.81 3.32
C GLU A 80 -3.22 10.78 2.56
N VAL A 81 -2.54 9.74 2.07
CA VAL A 81 -3.20 8.61 1.40
C VAL A 81 -2.82 7.33 2.13
N ARG A 82 -3.83 6.54 2.49
CA ARG A 82 -3.63 5.17 2.95
C ARG A 82 -3.49 4.27 1.73
N VAL A 83 -2.41 3.52 1.68
CA VAL A 83 -2.21 2.45 0.69
C VAL A 83 -2.26 1.13 1.43
N GLN A 84 -3.04 0.21 0.90
CA GLN A 84 -3.16 -1.17 1.39
C GLN A 84 -2.69 -2.12 0.31
N VAL A 85 -1.96 -3.16 0.67
CA VAL A 85 -1.47 -4.19 -0.23
C VAL A 85 -1.61 -5.55 0.44
N ARG A 86 -1.93 -6.59 -0.33
CA ARG A 86 -1.85 -7.98 0.10
C ARG A 86 -1.28 -8.83 -1.02
N ARG A 87 -0.83 -10.03 -0.66
CA ARG A 87 -0.39 -11.02 -1.64
C ARG A 87 -1.55 -11.94 -2.04
N GLU A 88 -1.81 -12.03 -3.34
CA GLU A 88 -2.74 -13.00 -3.93
C GLU A 88 -1.95 -13.95 -4.85
N GLY A 89 -1.54 -15.09 -4.30
CA GLY A 89 -0.67 -16.03 -5.00
C GLY A 89 0.68 -15.40 -5.36
N ASN A 90 0.88 -15.15 -6.66
CA ASN A 90 2.08 -14.51 -7.20
C ASN A 90 1.93 -13.01 -7.49
N GLU A 91 0.76 -12.44 -7.18
CA GLU A 91 0.45 -11.04 -7.44
C GLU A 91 0.44 -10.23 -6.14
N LEU A 92 0.77 -8.94 -6.26
CA LEU A 92 0.42 -7.94 -5.26
C LEU A 92 -0.83 -7.20 -5.71
N VAL A 93 -1.86 -7.21 -4.89
CA VAL A 93 -3.08 -6.43 -5.11
C VAL A 93 -3.21 -5.40 -4.01
N GLY A 94 -3.76 -4.24 -4.36
CA GLY A 94 -3.89 -3.20 -3.37
C GLY A 94 -4.81 -2.06 -3.76
N GLU A 95 -4.97 -1.17 -2.81
CA GLU A 95 -5.89 -0.05 -2.85
C GLU A 95 -5.17 1.21 -2.38
N TYR A 96 -5.51 2.35 -2.97
CA TYR A 96 -5.03 3.66 -2.54
C TYR A 96 -6.16 4.70 -2.59
N GLY A 97 -6.39 5.38 -1.47
CA GLY A 97 -7.48 6.34 -1.36
C GLY A 97 -8.87 5.70 -1.58
N PRO A 98 -9.90 6.49 -1.94
CA PRO A 98 -11.28 6.02 -1.97
C PRO A 98 -11.65 5.17 -3.21
N GLN A 99 -10.86 5.23 -4.30
CA GLN A 99 -11.21 4.59 -5.58
C GLN A 99 -10.02 3.97 -6.31
N GLY A 100 -8.79 4.17 -5.82
CA GLY A 100 -7.60 3.62 -6.47
C GLY A 100 -7.45 2.16 -6.13
N GLN A 101 -7.27 1.32 -7.16
CA GLN A 101 -6.94 -0.09 -7.02
C GLN A 101 -5.78 -0.42 -7.95
N PHE A 102 -4.95 -1.39 -7.56
CA PHE A 102 -3.87 -1.89 -8.41
C PHE A 102 -3.70 -3.40 -8.25
N ARG A 103 -3.14 -3.99 -9.30
CA ARG A 103 -2.70 -5.38 -9.34
C ARG A 103 -1.39 -5.44 -10.10
N LEU A 104 -0.38 -6.06 -9.50
CA LEU A 104 0.96 -6.20 -10.06
C LEU A 104 1.39 -7.66 -10.00
N GLN A 105 1.58 -8.27 -11.17
CA GLN A 105 2.22 -9.59 -11.31
C GLN A 105 3.75 -9.49 -11.19
N VAL A 106 4.32 -8.40 -11.69
CA VAL A 106 5.76 -8.14 -11.69
C VAL A 106 6.02 -6.83 -10.95
N VAL A 107 6.89 -6.88 -9.96
CA VAL A 107 7.33 -5.71 -9.20
C VAL A 107 8.71 -5.33 -9.68
N ASP A 108 8.78 -4.54 -10.75
CA ASP A 108 9.99 -3.90 -11.22
C ASP A 108 9.89 -2.36 -11.10
N GLU A 109 11.01 -1.68 -11.33
CA GLU A 109 11.07 -0.22 -11.22
C GLU A 109 10.10 0.49 -12.17
N ALA A 110 9.88 -0.04 -13.37
CA ALA A 110 9.03 0.60 -14.38
C ALA A 110 7.54 0.53 -13.98
N HIS A 111 7.09 -0.64 -13.51
CA HIS A 111 5.72 -0.84 -13.04
C HIS A 111 5.47 -0.03 -11.76
N LEU A 112 6.43 0.01 -10.84
CA LEU A 112 6.33 0.83 -9.64
C LEU A 112 6.26 2.33 -9.99
N LEU A 113 7.08 2.80 -10.94
CA LEU A 113 7.06 4.19 -11.41
C LEU A 113 5.73 4.56 -12.08
N ALA A 114 5.18 3.65 -12.89
CA ALA A 114 3.87 3.81 -13.50
C ALA A 114 2.78 3.93 -12.43
N LEU A 115 2.77 3.03 -11.44
CA LEU A 115 1.84 3.07 -10.32
C LEU A 115 1.97 4.37 -9.51
N GLY A 116 3.19 4.77 -9.17
CA GLY A 116 3.43 6.02 -8.42
C GLY A 116 2.88 7.25 -9.15
N ARG A 117 3.04 7.32 -10.48
CA ARG A 117 2.46 8.39 -11.30
C ARG A 117 0.94 8.32 -11.34
N GLU A 118 0.37 7.14 -11.39
CA GLU A 118 -1.09 6.94 -11.37
C GLU A 118 -1.69 7.40 -10.04
N VAL A 119 -1.07 7.01 -8.92
CA VAL A 119 -1.45 7.46 -7.57
C VAL A 119 -1.43 8.98 -7.50
N LEU A 120 -0.33 9.63 -7.91
CA LEU A 120 -0.22 11.09 -7.91
C LEU A 120 -1.29 11.76 -8.79
N ARG A 121 -1.58 11.19 -9.97
CA ARG A 121 -2.63 11.70 -10.86
C ARG A 121 -4.02 11.56 -10.25
N GLY A 122 -4.31 10.42 -9.62
CA GLY A 122 -5.58 10.16 -8.93
C GLY A 122 -5.81 11.14 -7.79
N LEU A 123 -4.78 11.37 -6.96
CA LEU A 123 -4.84 12.36 -5.88
C LEU A 123 -5.02 13.78 -6.42
N ALA A 124 -4.25 14.18 -7.45
CA ALA A 124 -4.41 15.49 -8.06
C ALA A 124 -5.82 15.71 -8.64
N ALA A 125 -6.44 14.67 -9.20
CA ALA A 125 -7.83 14.74 -9.69
C ALA A 125 -8.84 14.95 -8.55
N LEU A 126 -8.69 14.23 -7.43
CA LEU A 126 -9.57 14.34 -6.26
C LEU A 126 -9.55 15.75 -5.63
N TYR A 127 -8.37 16.36 -5.52
CA TYR A 127 -8.24 17.71 -4.96
C TYR A 127 -8.44 18.82 -6.00
N GLY A 128 -8.19 18.56 -7.29
CA GLY A 128 -8.42 19.50 -8.38
C GLY A 128 -9.90 19.72 -8.73
N THR A 129 -10.79 18.80 -8.34
CA THR A 129 -12.24 18.99 -8.48
C THR A 129 -12.81 20.11 -7.61
N ASP A 130 -12.17 20.43 -6.47
CA ASP A 130 -12.62 21.52 -5.59
C ASP A 130 -12.40 22.91 -6.21
N GLU A 131 -11.33 23.11 -6.99
CA GLU A 131 -11.09 24.37 -7.70
C GLU A 131 -12.12 24.63 -8.81
N ARG A 132 -12.70 23.58 -9.40
CA ARG A 132 -13.75 23.70 -10.43
C ARG A 132 -15.13 23.95 -9.83
N ALA A 133 -15.43 23.42 -8.64
CA ALA A 133 -16.67 23.70 -7.93
C ALA A 133 -16.76 25.16 -7.44
N GLY A 134 -15.63 25.78 -7.10
CA GLY A 134 -15.55 27.21 -6.75
C GLY A 134 -15.76 28.17 -7.91
N ARG A 135 -15.61 27.72 -9.17
CA ARG A 135 -15.77 28.56 -10.38
C ARG A 135 -17.20 28.67 -10.92
N TRP A 136 -18.17 27.96 -10.36
CA TRP A 136 -19.58 28.02 -10.79
C TRP A 136 -20.46 28.88 -9.88
N LYS A 137 -19.86 29.73 -9.04
CA LYS A 137 -20.57 30.67 -8.17
C LYS A 137 -20.36 32.16 -8.47
N ASN A 138 -19.69 32.51 -9.59
CA ASN A 138 -19.58 33.91 -10.04
C ASN A 138 -20.10 34.08 -11.45
#